data_AF-A0A816A1X7-F1
#
_entry.id   AF-A0A816A1X7-F1
#
_cell.length_a   1.000
_cell.length_b   1.000
_cell.length_c   1.000
_cell.angle_alpha   90.00
_cell.angle_beta   90.00
_cell.angle_gamma   90.00
#
_symmetry.space_group_name_H-M   'P 1'
#
loop_
_entity.id
_entity.type
_entity.pdbx_description
1 polymer ?
#
loop_
_entity_poly.entity_id
_entity_poly.type
_entity_poly.pdbx_seq_one_letter_code
_entity_poly.pdbx_strand_id
1 'polypeptide(L)'
;MFALNGMHNCQNDQVWAVNRAAADKNGGVKQKQKFPQKVMVRLGVCSEGVTSLVILDNSTINHQRYIDEVLPVALKYGNNVFGDDWTFQQDGAKRHTHKLSQKWCSDHFPGLINKDH
;
A
#
# COMPACT_ATOMS: atom_id res chain seq x y z
N MET A 1 -0.72 -4.40 2.07
CA MET A 1 -0.04 -5.17 3.14
C MET A 1 -0.57 -6.58 3.07
N PHE A 2 0.31 -7.55 2.84
CA PHE A 2 -0.07 -8.95 2.69
C PHE A 2 0.19 -9.68 4.00
N ALA A 3 -0.80 -10.39 4.52
CA ALA A 3 -0.62 -11.28 5.66
C ALA A 3 -0.21 -12.66 5.14
N LEU A 4 0.88 -13.21 5.68
CA LEU A 4 1.27 -14.59 5.44
C LEU A 4 0.39 -15.49 6.31
N ASN A 5 -0.91 -15.49 6.05
CA ASN A 5 -1.82 -16.44 6.65
C ASN A 5 -1.94 -17.60 5.68
N GLY A 6 -1.48 -18.79 6.07
CA GLY A 6 -1.84 -20.02 5.35
C GLY A 6 -3.35 -20.05 5.14
N MET A 7 -3.78 -20.02 3.87
CA MET A 7 -5.17 -20.12 3.39
C MET A 7 -6.23 -19.48 4.29
N HIS A 8 -6.32 -18.14 4.34
CA HIS A 8 -7.49 -17.49 4.98
C HIS A 8 -8.03 -16.30 4.18
N ASN A 9 -9.23 -16.49 3.62
CA ASN A 9 -9.99 -15.51 2.85
C ASN A 9 -10.69 -14.51 3.79
N CYS A 10 -10.40 -13.22 3.64
CA CYS A 10 -10.98 -12.11 4.39
C CYS A 10 -12.44 -11.78 4.04
N GLN A 11 -13.03 -12.41 3.02
CA GLN A 11 -14.46 -12.28 2.71
C GLN A 11 -15.36 -13.21 3.53
N ASN A 12 -14.80 -14.11 4.34
CA ASN A 12 -15.56 -15.07 5.17
C ASN A 12 -15.90 -14.57 6.59
N ASP A 13 -15.82 -13.25 6.82
CA ASP A 13 -16.11 -12.62 8.13
C ASP A 13 -17.62 -12.50 8.44
N GLN A 14 -18.51 -12.82 7.49
CA GLN A 14 -19.96 -12.74 7.67
C GLN A 14 -20.59 -14.13 7.60
N VAL A 15 -21.17 -14.59 8.72
CA VAL A 15 -22.05 -15.76 8.74
C VAL A 15 -23.48 -15.26 8.58
N TRP A 16 -24.07 -15.49 7.41
CA TRP A 16 -25.51 -15.24 7.21
C TRP A 16 -26.31 -16.26 8.02
N ALA A 17 -26.97 -15.79 9.07
CA ALA A 17 -27.79 -16.62 9.92
C ALA A 17 -29.03 -15.86 10.39
N VAL A 18 -30.12 -16.59 10.57
CA VAL A 18 -31.42 -16.06 10.99
C VAL A 18 -31.41 -15.56 12.44
N ASN A 19 -30.51 -16.08 13.28
CA ASN A 19 -30.29 -15.63 14.65
C ASN A 19 -28.89 -16.04 15.14
N ARG A 20 -28.49 -15.52 16.32
CA ARG A 20 -27.17 -15.74 16.92
C ARG A 20 -26.88 -17.21 17.23
N ALA A 21 -27.86 -17.96 17.72
CA ALA A 21 -27.70 -19.40 18.00
C ALA A 21 -27.40 -20.21 16.73
N ALA A 22 -28.00 -19.85 15.60
CA ALA A 22 -27.71 -20.43 14.30
C ALA A 22 -26.32 -20.01 13.77
N ALA A 23 -25.90 -18.77 14.02
CA ALA A 23 -24.56 -18.28 13.67
C ALA A 23 -23.46 -19.05 14.43
N ASP A 24 -23.66 -19.26 15.73
CA ASP A 24 -22.72 -19.99 16.60
C ASP A 24 -22.60 -21.46 16.17
N LYS A 25 -23.71 -22.09 15.75
CA LYS A 25 -23.72 -23.46 15.21
C LYS A 25 -23.01 -23.58 13.85
N ASN A 26 -23.00 -22.51 13.05
CA ASN A 26 -22.35 -22.45 11.74
C ASN A 26 -20.86 -22.05 11.80
N GLY A 27 -20.25 -22.10 12.99
CA GLY A 27 -18.81 -21.86 13.18
C GLY A 27 -18.48 -20.53 13.87
N GLY A 28 -19.48 -19.73 14.24
CA GLY A 28 -19.34 -18.55 15.09
C GLY A 28 -18.33 -17.50 14.62
N VAL A 29 -17.89 -16.64 15.54
CA VAL A 29 -16.79 -15.68 15.30
C VAL A 29 -15.47 -16.45 15.32
N LYS A 30 -14.85 -16.62 14.16
CA LYS A 30 -13.50 -17.20 14.07
C LYS A 30 -12.48 -16.20 14.60
N GLN A 31 -11.67 -16.61 15.59
CA GLN A 31 -10.58 -15.78 16.10
C GLN A 31 -9.53 -15.56 15.01
N LYS A 32 -9.21 -14.28 14.76
CA LYS A 32 -8.08 -13.89 13.91
C LYS A 32 -6.79 -14.07 14.72
N GLN A 33 -5.73 -14.57 14.09
CA GLN A 33 -4.40 -14.57 14.70
C GLN A 33 -4.03 -13.13 15.08
N LYS A 34 -3.69 -12.91 16.35
CA LYS A 34 -3.20 -11.63 16.84
C LYS A 34 -1.74 -11.51 16.39
N PHE A 35 -1.42 -10.45 15.64
CA PHE A 35 -0.08 -10.18 15.07
C PHE A 35 0.42 -11.25 14.07
N PRO A 36 -0.29 -11.50 12.95
CA PRO A 36 0.24 -12.38 11.93
C PRO A 36 1.51 -11.76 11.32
N GLN A 37 2.39 -12.59 10.75
CA GLN A 37 3.50 -12.11 9.94
C GLN A 37 2.95 -11.42 8.69
N LYS A 38 3.53 -10.28 8.33
CA LYS A 38 3.03 -9.46 7.23
C LYS A 38 4.21 -8.91 6.43
N VAL A 39 4.03 -8.89 5.12
CA VAL A 39 4.96 -8.24 4.19
C VAL A 39 4.27 -7.01 3.61
N MET A 40 4.99 -5.89 3.59
CA MET A 40 4.54 -4.71 2.89
C MET A 40 5.21 -4.66 1.52
N VAL A 41 4.41 -4.47 0.48
CA VAL A 41 4.90 -4.37 -0.89
C VAL A 41 4.36 -3.08 -1.47
N ARG A 42 5.21 -2.34 -2.17
CA ARG A 42 4.83 -1.16 -2.93
C ARG A 42 5.13 -1.40 -4.40
N LEU A 43 4.19 -0.99 -5.25
CA LEU A 43 4.34 -0.91 -6.69
C LEU A 43 3.64 0.36 -7.19
N GLY A 44 4.09 0.90 -8.31
CA GLY A 44 3.35 1.88 -9.10
C GLY A 44 2.85 1.21 -10.37
N VAL A 45 1.73 1.71 -10.91
CA VAL A 45 1.15 1.25 -12.17
C VAL A 45 0.86 2.46 -13.04
N CYS A 46 1.08 2.31 -14.35
CA CYS A 46 0.72 3.28 -15.38
C CYS A 46 0.28 2.54 -16.66
N SER A 47 -0.04 3.29 -17.72
CA SER A 47 -0.41 2.72 -19.03
C SER A 47 0.67 1.81 -19.61
N GLU A 48 1.94 2.12 -19.36
CA GLU A 48 3.10 1.39 -19.89
C GLU A 48 3.51 0.18 -19.06
N GLY A 49 2.86 -0.06 -17.91
CA GLY A 49 3.09 -1.24 -17.10
C GLY A 49 3.28 -0.94 -15.62
N VAL A 50 4.11 -1.76 -14.97
CA VAL A 50 4.25 -1.83 -13.51
C VAL A 50 5.70 -1.57 -13.12
N THR A 51 5.91 -0.70 -12.12
CA THR A 51 7.25 -0.44 -11.59
C THR A 51 7.84 -1.68 -10.91
N SER A 52 9.16 -1.75 -10.77
CA SER A 52 9.80 -2.73 -9.89
C SER A 52 9.15 -2.73 -8.50
N LEU A 53 8.91 -3.93 -7.97
CA LEU A 53 8.33 -4.15 -6.65
C LEU A 53 9.34 -3.74 -5.57
N VAL A 54 8.89 -2.94 -4.61
CA VAL A 54 9.64 -2.63 -3.40
C VAL A 54 9.07 -3.47 -2.27
N ILE A 55 9.82 -4.49 -1.85
CA ILE A 55 9.49 -5.35 -0.71
C ILE A 55 10.07 -4.70 0.56
N LEU A 56 9.22 -4.54 1.56
CA LEU A 56 9.54 -3.83 2.79
C LEU A 56 9.36 -4.80 3.95
N ASP A 57 10.48 -5.19 4.53
CA ASP A 57 10.58 -6.28 5.50
C ASP A 57 9.94 -5.96 6.85
N ASN A 58 9.73 -4.66 7.13
CA ASN A 58 9.02 -4.19 8.32
C ASN A 58 7.63 -3.68 7.97
N SER A 59 6.66 -4.03 8.83
CA SER A 59 5.25 -3.68 8.68
C SER A 59 4.92 -2.18 8.72
N THR A 60 5.91 -1.34 9.05
CA THR A 60 5.73 0.10 9.20
C THR A 60 6.84 0.82 8.45
N ILE A 61 6.44 1.66 7.50
CA ILE A 61 7.32 2.62 6.82
C ILE A 61 7.14 3.98 7.49
N ASN A 62 8.23 4.66 7.81
CA ASN A 62 8.21 6.08 8.18
C ASN A 62 8.51 6.95 6.95
N HIS A 63 8.41 8.27 7.07
CA HIS A 63 8.64 9.17 5.93
C HIS A 63 10.06 9.07 5.36
N GLN A 64 11.08 8.80 6.19
CA GLN A 64 12.47 8.70 5.75
C GLN A 64 12.68 7.48 4.86
N ARG A 65 12.29 6.30 5.32
CA ARG A 65 12.32 5.06 4.52
C ARG A 65 11.47 5.18 3.25
N TYR A 66 10.36 5.91 3.30
CA TYR A 66 9.57 6.18 2.11
C TYR A 66 10.36 6.98 1.06
N ILE A 67 11.07 8.02 1.50
CA ILE A 67 11.94 8.82 0.64
C ILE A 67 13.11 7.99 0.11
N ASP A 68 13.73 7.15 0.93
CA ASP A 68 14.97 6.46 0.56
C ASP A 68 14.72 5.21 -0.30
N GLU A 69 13.66 4.45 0.00
CA GLU A 69 13.44 3.12 -0.60
C GLU A 69 12.35 3.12 -1.68
N VAL A 70 11.40 4.05 -1.62
CA VAL A 70 10.20 4.00 -2.48
C VAL A 70 10.21 5.05 -3.58
N LEU A 71 10.44 6.32 -3.24
CA LEU A 71 10.38 7.41 -4.22
C LEU A 71 11.44 7.31 -5.34
N PRO A 72 12.69 6.86 -5.11
CA PRO A 72 13.70 6.75 -6.16
C PRO A 72 13.33 5.69 -7.20
N VAL A 73 12.64 4.63 -6.79
CA VAL A 73 12.14 3.58 -7.71
C VAL A 73 11.07 4.16 -8.63
N ALA A 74 10.19 5.01 -8.10
CA ALA A 74 9.19 5.71 -8.89
C ALA A 74 9.84 6.70 -9.87
N LEU A 75 10.79 7.52 -9.40
CA LEU A 75 11.51 8.50 -10.21
C LEU A 75 12.22 7.84 -11.39
N LYS A 76 13.03 6.82 -11.09
CA LYS A 76 13.79 6.09 -12.10
C LYS A 76 12.87 5.47 -13.15
N TYR A 77 11.76 4.87 -12.73
CA TYR A 77 10.82 4.28 -13.66
C TYR A 77 10.13 5.34 -14.53
N GLY A 78 9.61 6.41 -13.91
CA GLY A 78 8.93 7.49 -14.60
C GLY A 78 9.83 8.12 -15.68
N ASN A 79 11.06 8.48 -15.30
CA ASN A 79 12.01 9.08 -16.23
C ASN A 79 12.43 8.14 -17.36
N ASN A 80 12.57 6.84 -17.07
CA ASN A 80 12.93 5.86 -18.09
C ASN A 80 11.81 5.63 -19.12
N VAL A 81 10.54 5.71 -18.69
CA VAL A 81 9.38 5.37 -19.52
C VAL A 81 8.77 6.60 -20.20
N PHE A 82 8.71 7.73 -19.50
CA PHE A 82 8.00 8.93 -19.92
C PHE A 82 8.90 10.17 -20.07
N GLY A 83 10.20 10.06 -19.75
CA GLY A 83 11.08 11.22 -19.69
C GLY A 83 10.59 12.21 -18.63
N ASP A 84 10.38 13.46 -19.05
CA ASP A 84 10.02 14.56 -18.15
C ASP A 84 8.51 14.89 -18.16
N ASP A 85 7.68 14.12 -18.86
CA ASP A 85 6.23 14.37 -18.97
C ASP A 85 5.41 13.28 -18.28
N TRP A 86 5.35 13.34 -16.96
CA TRP A 86 4.51 12.44 -16.17
C TRP A 86 4.17 13.03 -14.80
N THR A 87 3.09 12.53 -14.21
CA THR A 87 2.60 12.98 -12.90
C THR A 87 2.55 11.83 -11.91
N PHE A 88 3.09 12.02 -10.72
CA PHE A 88 3.04 11.07 -9.63
C PHE A 88 1.76 11.21 -8.81
N GLN A 89 1.09 10.09 -8.49
CA GLN A 89 -0.09 10.04 -7.63
C GLN A 89 0.08 9.00 -6.52
N GLN A 90 -0.43 9.31 -5.32
CA GLN A 90 -0.41 8.44 -4.14
C GLN A 90 -1.60 8.76 -3.22
N ASP A 91 -1.92 7.86 -2.28
CA ASP A 91 -2.95 8.11 -1.26
C ASP A 91 -2.49 9.11 -0.18
N GLY A 92 -3.45 9.62 0.60
CA GLY A 92 -3.21 10.63 1.65
C GLY A 92 -2.61 10.09 2.95
N ALA A 93 -1.82 9.01 2.92
CA ALA A 93 -1.21 8.43 4.12
C ALA A 93 -0.22 9.39 4.80
N LYS A 94 -0.10 9.35 6.13
CA LYS A 94 0.72 10.29 6.93
C LYS A 94 2.17 10.45 6.43
N ARG A 95 2.79 9.37 5.97
CA ARG A 95 4.15 9.37 5.42
C ARG A 95 4.24 10.00 4.04
N HIS A 96 3.19 9.89 3.23
CA HIS A 96 3.12 10.52 1.91
C HIS A 96 2.92 12.02 2.06
N THR A 97 2.01 12.44 2.95
CA THR A 97 1.71 13.86 3.22
C THR A 97 2.72 14.53 4.15
N HIS A 98 3.78 13.83 4.57
CA HIS A 98 4.81 14.42 5.42
C HIS A 98 5.56 15.52 4.66
N LYS A 99 5.88 16.63 5.33
CA LYS A 99 6.52 17.81 4.70
C LYS A 99 7.77 17.44 3.90
N LEU A 100 8.62 16.57 4.44
CA LEU A 100 9.85 16.14 3.76
C LEU A 100 9.56 15.27 2.52
N SER A 101 8.56 14.41 2.57
CA SER A 101 8.20 13.54 1.45
C SER A 101 7.56 14.34 0.32
N GLN A 102 6.67 15.28 0.67
CA GLN A 102 6.06 16.22 -0.29
C GLN A 102 7.11 17.13 -0.93
N LYS A 103 8.02 17.69 -0.12
CA LYS A 103 9.15 18.47 -0.63
C LYS A 103 10.01 17.66 -1.60
N TRP A 104 10.39 16.44 -1.21
CA TRP A 104 11.18 15.57 -2.08
C TRP A 104 10.45 15.32 -3.41
N CYS A 105 9.14 15.00 -3.37
CA CYS A 105 8.35 14.79 -4.59
C CYS A 105 8.33 16.05 -5.47
N SER A 106 8.10 17.22 -4.89
CA SER A 106 8.08 18.49 -5.64
C SER A 106 9.44 18.88 -6.21
N ASP A 107 10.54 18.50 -5.55
CA ASP A 107 11.89 18.83 -5.99
C ASP A 107 12.39 17.89 -7.11
N HIS A 108 11.83 16.67 -7.24
CA HIS A 108 12.36 15.63 -8.13
C HIS A 108 11.38 15.13 -9.21
N PHE A 109 10.07 15.16 -8.98
CA PHE A 109 9.09 14.69 -9.97
C PHE A 109 8.63 15.83 -10.88
N PRO A 110 8.36 15.57 -12.18
CA PRO A 110 7.83 16.60 -13.06
C PRO A 110 6.43 17.10 -12.68
N GLY A 111 5.60 16.19 -12.16
CA GLY A 111 4.27 16.51 -11.64
C GLY A 111 3.91 15.68 -10.41
N LEU A 112 3.08 16.26 -9.53
CA LEU A 112 2.56 15.61 -8.32
C LEU A 112 1.07 15.94 -8.14
N ILE A 113 0.22 14.93 -8.03
CA ILE A 113 -1.17 15.10 -7.59
C ILE A 113 -1.19 15.19 -6.07
N ASN A 114 -1.56 16.37 -5.58
CA ASN A 114 -1.74 16.60 -4.15
C ASN A 114 -3.09 16.06 -3.67
N LYS A 115 -3.20 15.84 -2.37
CA LYS A 115 -4.40 15.29 -1.72
C LYS A 115 -5.68 16.12 -1.94
N ASP A 116 -5.53 17.40 -2.24
CA ASP A 116 -6.63 18.36 -2.36
C ASP A 116 -7.13 18.52 -3.81
N HIS A 117 -6.64 17.70 -4.75
CA HIS A 117 -7.07 17.65 -6.14
C HIS A 117 -7.92 16.41 -6.43
#